data_AF-A0A9Q7EBS3-F1
#
_entry.id   AF-A0A9Q7EBS3-F1
#
_cell.length_a   1.000
_cell.length_b   1.000
_cell.length_c   1.000
_cell.angle_alpha   90.00
_cell.angle_beta   90.00
_cell.angle_gamma   90.00
#
_symmetry.space_group_name_H-M   'P 1'
#
loop_
_entity.id
_entity.type
_entity.pdbx_description
1 polymer ?
#
loop_
_entity_poly.entity_id
_entity_poly.type
_entity_poly.pdbx_seq_one_letter_code
_entity_poly.pdbx_strand_id
1 'polypeptide(L)' 'MEKDLKELREYLLLSPVYSEINDCLASLSMEDVTNEEFAERLGIAPDWMDAIDTSQLA' A
#
# COMPACT_ATOMS: atom_id res chain seq x y z
N MET A 1 26.40 12.33 0.64
CA MET A 1 26.36 11.31 1.69
C MET A 1 25.10 10.52 1.45
N GLU A 2 25.24 9.28 1.03
CA GLU A 2 24.11 8.38 0.87
C GLU A 2 23.63 8.06 2.28
N LYS A 3 22.41 8.47 2.62
CA LYS A 3 21.81 8.13 3.93
C LYS A 3 21.26 6.72 3.82
N ASP A 4 21.54 5.88 4.81
CA ASP A 4 20.91 4.58 4.91
C ASP A 4 19.38 4.75 5.03
N LEU A 5 18.60 3.80 4.49
CA LEU A 5 17.14 3.89 4.47
C LEU A 5 16.55 4.08 5.88
N LYS A 6 17.20 3.51 6.90
CA LYS A 6 16.83 3.70 8.30
C LYS A 6 17.06 5.13 8.76
N GLU A 7 18.23 5.68 8.47
CA GLU A 7 18.61 7.06 8.85
C GLU A 7 17.72 8.11 8.17
N LEU A 8 17.37 7.89 6.90
CA LEU A 8 16.45 8.77 6.17
C LEU A 8 15.07 8.76 6.81
N ARG A 9 14.60 7.59 7.24
CA ARG A 9 13.28 7.41 7.83
C ARG A 9 13.15 8.04 9.23
N GLU A 10 14.19 7.87 10.06
CA GLU A 10 14.30 8.56 11.35
C GLU A 10 14.33 10.07 11.18
N TYR A 11 15.11 10.56 10.21
CA TYR A 11 15.18 11.98 9.87
C TYR A 11 13.82 12.57 9.44
N LEU A 12 13.03 11.80 8.70
CA LEU A 12 11.71 12.21 8.20
C LEU A 12 10.56 11.94 9.20
N LEU A 13 10.86 11.43 10.40
CA LEU A 13 9.86 11.13 11.45
C LEU A 13 8.71 10.22 10.97
N LEU A 14 9.01 9.29 10.05
CA LEU A 14 7.99 8.41 9.47
C LEU A 14 7.64 7.26 10.43
N SER A 15 6.54 7.42 11.15
CA SER A 15 5.87 6.34 11.90
C SER A 15 4.88 5.57 11.00
N PRO A 16 4.63 4.26 11.19
CA PRO A 16 5.29 3.27 12.04
C PRO A 16 6.31 2.40 11.30
N VAL A 17 7.11 1.62 12.05
CA VAL A 17 8.00 0.59 11.50
C VAL A 17 7.13 -0.56 11.02
N TYR A 18 6.71 -0.49 9.76
CA TYR A 18 6.12 -1.64 9.10
C TYR A 18 7.17 -2.74 9.04
N SER A 19 6.77 -3.95 9.42
CA SER A 19 7.54 -5.15 9.12
C SER A 19 7.80 -5.18 7.61
N GLU A 20 9.00 -5.60 7.20
CA GLU A 20 9.30 -5.87 5.78
C GLU A 20 8.30 -6.86 5.18
N ILE A 21 7.74 -7.72 6.05
CA ILE A 21 6.70 -8.68 5.73
C ILE A 21 5.38 -8.12 6.25
N ASN A 22 4.47 -7.79 5.33
CA ASN A 22 3.08 -7.56 5.70
C ASN A 22 2.40 -8.92 5.85
N ASP A 23 2.21 -9.40 7.08
CA ASP A 23 1.61 -10.72 7.36
C ASP A 23 0.20 -10.89 6.77
N CYS A 24 -0.56 -9.80 6.63
CA CYS A 24 -1.86 -9.80 5.96
C CYS A 24 -1.74 -10.01 4.44
N LEU A 25 -0.63 -9.60 3.83
CA LEU A 25 -0.33 -9.86 2.42
C LEU A 25 0.42 -11.17 2.21
N ALA A 26 1.28 -11.57 3.15
CA ALA A 26 2.05 -12.81 3.08
C ALA A 26 1.17 -14.05 3.28
N SER A 27 0.04 -13.91 3.97
CA SER A 27 -1.00 -14.94 4.07
C SER A 27 -1.90 -15.04 2.84
N LEU A 28 -1.83 -14.06 1.93
CA LEU A 28 -2.44 -14.16 0.61
C LEU A 28 -1.43 -14.87 -0.31
N SER A 29 -1.71 -16.12 -0.66
CA SER A 29 -1.20 -16.68 -1.91
C SER A 29 -1.68 -15.73 -3.02
N MET A 30 -0.81 -14.81 -3.48
CA MET A 30 -1.16 -13.86 -4.56
C MET A 30 -1.49 -14.58 -5.88
N GLU A 31 -1.26 -15.88 -5.97
CA GLU A 31 -1.55 -16.69 -7.14
C GLU A 31 -3.04 -17.04 -7.29
N ASP A 32 -3.84 -16.94 -6.21
CA ASP A 32 -5.26 -17.39 -6.20
C ASP A 32 -6.30 -16.30 -5.91
N VAL A 33 -5.89 -15.04 -5.66
CA VAL A 33 -6.82 -13.97 -5.25
C VAL A 33 -7.06 -13.02 -6.42
N THR A 34 -8.33 -12.86 -6.82
CA THR A 34 -8.66 -11.89 -7.88
C THR A 34 -8.61 -10.46 -7.34
N ASN A 35 -8.49 -9.49 -8.24
CA ASN A 35 -8.46 -8.07 -7.86
C ASN A 35 -9.75 -7.64 -7.13
N GLU A 36 -10.88 -8.26 -7.45
CA GLU A 36 -12.18 -8.01 -6.80
C GLU A 36 -12.19 -8.51 -5.35
N GLU A 37 -11.72 -9.75 -5.11
CA GLU A 37 -11.62 -10.31 -3.76
C GLU A 37 -10.61 -9.52 -2.92
N PHE A 38 -9.52 -9.03 -3.54
CA PHE A 38 -8.54 -8.18 -2.88
C PHE A 38 -9.14 -6.82 -2.49
N ALA A 39 -9.88 -6.19 -3.41
CA ALA A 39 -10.57 -4.93 -3.17
C ALA A 39 -11.60 -5.07 -2.03
N GLU A 40 -12.40 -6.13 -2.02
CA GLU A 40 -13.38 -6.41 -0.97
C GLU A 40 -12.70 -6.57 0.40
N ARG A 41 -11.61 -7.34 0.49
CA ARG A 41 -10.86 -7.53 1.75
C ARG A 41 -10.27 -6.24 2.30
N LEU A 42 -9.85 -5.33 1.42
CA LEU A 42 -9.31 -4.03 1.81
C LEU A 42 -10.39 -2.96 2.04
N GLY A 43 -11.67 -3.30 1.83
CA GLY A 43 -12.78 -2.35 1.93
C GLY A 43 -12.73 -1.26 0.84
N ILE A 44 -12.09 -1.55 -0.28
CA ILE A 44 -12.02 -0.65 -1.42
C ILE A 44 -13.36 -0.75 -2.16
N ALA A 45 -14.05 0.38 -2.28
CA ALA A 45 -15.29 0.45 -3.04
C ALA A 45 -15.01 0.08 -4.51
N PRO A 46 -15.83 -0.76 -5.17
CA PRO A 46 -15.56 -1.21 -6.56
C PRO A 46 -15.42 -0.06 -7.57
N ASP A 47 -16.06 1.06 -7.29
CA ASP A 47 -16.10 2.31 -8.08
C ASP A 47 -15.10 3.36 -7.58
N TRP A 48 -14.12 2.98 -6.75
CA TRP A 48 -13.14 3.93 -6.18
C TRP A 48 -12.40 4.75 -7.24
N MET A 49 -12.15 4.19 -8.43
CA MET A 49 -11.50 4.89 -9.54
C MET A 49 -12.40 5.95 -10.18
N ASP A 50 -13.71 5.75 -10.18
CA ASP A 50 -14.66 6.72 -10.74
C ASP A 50 -14.77 7.97 -9.87
N ALA A 51 -14.41 7.85 -8.59
CA ALA A 51 -14.30 8.97 -7.66
C ALA A 51 -12.99 9.75 -7.77
N ILE A 52 -12.01 9.26 -8.56
CA ILE A 52 -10.74 9.96 -8.75
C ILE A 52 -10.94 11.09 -9.76
N ASP A 53 -10.77 12.33 -9.28
CA ASP A 53 -10.68 13.49 -10.15
C ASP A 53 -9.37 13.46 -10.94
N THR A 54 -9.42 12.83 -12.11
CA THR A 54 -8.28 12.71 -13.03
C THR A 54 -7.83 14.06 -13.59
N SER A 55 -8.61 15.13 -13.42
CA SER A 55 -8.18 16.48 -13.82
C SER A 55 -6.98 16.98 -13.01
N GLN A 56 -6.72 16.39 -11.84
CA GLN A 56 -5.54 16.69 -11.01
C GLN A 56 -4.27 15.95 -11.43
N LEU A 57 -4.37 15.02 -12.40
CA LEU A 57 -3.23 14.29 -12.94
C LEU A 57 -2.67 14.92 -14.23
N ALA A 58 -3.25 16.03 -14.69
CA ALA A 58 -2.88 16.76 -15.91
C ALA A 58 -1.82 17.85 -15.69
#